data_AF-A0A966Q6G2-F1
#
_entry.id   AF-A0A966Q6G2-F1
#
_cell.length_a   1.000
_cell.length_b   1.000
_cell.length_c   1.000
_cell.angle_alpha   90.00
_cell.angle_beta   90.00
_cell.angle_gamma   90.00
#
_symmetry.space_group_name_H-M   'P 1'
#
loop_
_entity.id
_entity.type
_entity.pdbx_description
1 polymer ?
#
loop_
_entity_poly.entity_id
_entity_poly.type
_entity_poly.pdbx_seq_one_letter_code
_entity_poly.pdbx_strand_id
1 'polypeptide(L)'
;MATVGKIRRSGCIHTFGIGSIIDFRSQDSFGAALSGIAMGLEAWEEGRAGGKQIIHEPRLEKLLAKSSFYLPPVPEETKHGQTPNPSTGLWAKRFPNMLQCPSCGILQVSDYWSPPKIGDPLRLCTQCSRPGKNVFAAPVRFVVACEAGHIEEFPWAAWLGCKCSPPAMRLDQSKTRAGLAGLILECMNCGTKNSMEGVFSEHALLNLGFRCSGLRPWLNGASREDCDKTPRALQRGAS
;
A
#
# COMPACT_ATOMS: atom_id res chain seq x y z
N MET A 1 1.98 14.53 -8.77
CA MET A 1 1.68 14.13 -7.38
C MET A 1 0.32 14.67 -6.99
N ALA A 2 -0.42 13.98 -6.12
CA ALA A 2 -1.75 14.41 -5.69
C ALA A 2 -1.88 14.24 -4.16
N THR A 3 -2.56 15.17 -3.51
CA THR A 3 -2.87 15.08 -2.07
C THR A 3 -3.96 14.04 -1.85
N VAL A 4 -3.66 13.00 -1.07
CA VAL A 4 -4.56 11.85 -0.85
C VAL A 4 -5.33 11.90 0.46
N GLY A 5 -4.90 12.71 1.42
CA GLY A 5 -5.52 12.81 2.73
C GLY A 5 -4.75 13.72 3.69
N LYS A 6 -5.24 13.81 4.92
CA LYS A 6 -4.61 14.54 6.02
C LYS A 6 -4.44 13.61 7.21
N ILE A 7 -3.28 13.66 7.85
CA ILE A 7 -3.00 12.96 9.11
C ILE A 7 -2.49 13.94 10.15
N ARG A 8 -2.78 13.67 11.43
CA ARG A 8 -2.22 14.47 12.52
C ARG A 8 -0.73 14.17 12.65
N ARG A 9 0.08 15.22 12.85
CA ARG A 9 1.54 15.11 12.96
C ARG A 9 2.00 14.10 14.02
N SER A 10 1.31 14.04 15.16
CA SER A 10 1.58 13.06 16.22
C SER A 10 1.33 11.61 15.78
N GLY A 11 0.36 11.39 14.90
CA GLY A 11 0.08 10.07 14.33
C GLY A 11 1.25 9.53 13.51
N CYS A 12 2.04 10.41 12.87
CA CYS A 12 3.23 10.02 12.11
C CYS A 12 4.37 9.50 13.00
N ILE A 13 4.38 9.86 14.29
CA ILE A 13 5.42 9.43 15.23
C ILE A 13 5.06 8.08 15.85
N HIS A 14 3.77 7.85 16.13
CA HIS A 14 3.33 6.66 16.84
C HIS A 14 2.82 5.53 15.92
N THR A 15 1.93 5.85 14.99
CA THR A 15 1.11 4.84 14.28
C THR A 15 1.42 4.75 12.80
N PHE A 16 1.80 5.87 12.19
CA PHE A 16 1.98 6.03 10.75
C PHE A 16 3.39 6.51 10.43
N GLY A 17 4.38 5.86 11.06
CA GLY A 17 5.79 6.12 10.81
C GLY A 17 6.22 5.66 9.43
N ILE A 18 7.50 5.88 9.11
CA ILE A 18 8.12 5.43 7.86
C ILE A 18 7.90 3.92 7.67
N GLY A 19 7.55 3.50 6.46
CA GLY A 19 7.26 2.10 6.15
C GLY A 19 5.87 1.63 6.59
N SER A 20 5.11 2.45 7.33
CA SER A 20 3.74 2.10 7.71
C SER A 20 2.78 2.24 6.54
N ILE A 21 1.82 1.32 6.43
CA ILE A 21 0.71 1.44 5.50
C ILE A 21 -0.37 2.34 6.12
N ILE A 22 -0.81 3.34 5.38
CA ILE A 22 -1.84 4.29 5.78
C ILE A 22 -3.01 4.19 4.81
N ASP A 23 -4.20 3.99 5.36
CA ASP A 23 -5.44 3.94 4.59
C ASP A 23 -6.18 5.27 4.63
N PHE A 24 -6.64 5.71 3.47
CA PHE A 24 -7.39 6.94 3.29
C PHE A 24 -8.75 6.65 2.65
N ARG A 25 -9.71 7.51 2.95
CA ARG A 25 -11.03 7.53 2.31
C ARG A 25 -11.21 8.87 1.64
N SER A 26 -11.43 8.85 0.33
CA SER A 26 -11.71 10.07 -0.43
C SER A 26 -13.02 10.70 0.05
N GLN A 27 -12.98 11.98 0.44
CA GLN A 27 -14.17 12.74 0.83
C GLN A 27 -15.07 13.05 -0.37
N ASP A 28 -14.48 13.30 -1.53
CA ASP A 28 -15.19 13.76 -2.73
C ASP A 28 -15.67 12.60 -3.62
N SER A 29 -15.30 11.35 -3.31
CA SER A 29 -15.58 10.18 -4.14
C SER A 29 -16.25 9.05 -3.37
N PHE A 30 -17.29 9.39 -2.60
CA PHE A 30 -18.12 8.44 -1.86
C PHE A 30 -17.32 7.48 -0.96
N GLY A 31 -16.23 7.95 -0.34
CA GLY A 31 -15.40 7.13 0.54
C GLY A 31 -14.56 6.08 -0.21
N ALA A 32 -14.23 6.32 -1.48
CA ALA A 32 -13.30 5.45 -2.22
C ALA A 32 -11.99 5.25 -1.42
N ALA A 33 -11.57 3.99 -1.31
CA ALA A 33 -10.41 3.61 -0.52
C ALA A 33 -9.10 3.88 -1.27
N LEU A 34 -8.14 4.45 -0.57
CA LEU A 34 -6.75 4.57 -0.99
C LEU A 34 -5.86 3.99 0.10
N SER A 35 -4.71 3.46 -0.30
CA SER A 35 -3.72 2.96 0.64
C SER A 35 -2.34 3.34 0.11
N GLY A 36 -1.48 3.81 1.01
CA GLY A 36 -0.12 4.18 0.68
C GLY A 36 0.82 3.85 1.82
N ILE A 37 2.04 3.46 1.46
CA ILE A 37 3.14 3.31 2.40
C ILE A 37 3.84 4.65 2.60
N ALA A 38 4.05 5.04 3.85
CA ALA A 38 4.77 6.26 4.20
C ALA A 38 6.24 6.16 3.79
N MET A 39 6.70 7.10 2.97
CA MET A 39 8.07 7.10 2.42
C MET A 39 9.11 7.48 3.48
N GLY A 40 10.35 7.04 3.25
CA GLY A 40 11.53 7.32 4.06
C GLY A 40 11.93 8.80 4.12
N LEU A 41 12.89 9.10 4.99
CA LEU A 41 13.37 10.47 5.22
C LEU A 41 13.97 11.08 3.96
N GLU A 42 14.52 10.29 3.03
CA GLU A 42 15.03 10.80 1.76
C GLU A 42 13.94 11.44 0.89
N ALA A 43 12.70 10.95 0.96
CA ALA A 43 11.58 11.58 0.26
C ALA A 43 11.14 12.87 0.97
N TRP A 44 11.37 12.98 2.28
CA TRP A 44 11.09 14.21 3.03
C TRP A 44 12.11 15.29 2.70
N GLU A 45 13.35 14.89 2.40
CA GLU A 45 14.43 15.78 1.96
C GLU A 45 14.12 16.48 0.62
N GLU A 46 13.48 15.77 -0.31
CA GLU A 46 13.00 16.31 -1.59
C GLU A 46 11.84 17.30 -1.40
N GLY A 47 11.04 17.14 -0.34
CA GLY A 47 9.92 18.01 0.01
C GLY A 47 10.26 19.22 0.89
N ARG A 48 11.56 19.51 1.13
CA ARG A 48 12.01 20.50 2.11
C ARG A 48 11.41 21.89 1.91
N ALA A 49 10.55 22.27 2.85
CA ALA A 49 10.26 23.67 3.20
C ALA A 49 11.41 24.26 4.05
N GLY A 50 12.61 24.35 3.48
CA GLY A 50 13.69 25.22 3.97
C GLY A 50 14.22 24.96 5.39
N GLY A 51 14.34 23.71 5.83
CA GLY A 51 15.02 23.37 7.10
C GLY A 51 14.22 23.65 8.38
N LYS A 52 12.98 24.15 8.27
CA LYS A 52 12.10 24.50 9.41
C LYS A 52 11.69 23.32 10.30
N GLN A 53 11.99 22.08 9.88
CA GLN A 53 11.61 20.85 10.55
C GLN A 53 12.79 20.12 11.20
N ILE A 54 13.98 20.72 11.19
CA ILE A 54 15.14 20.15 11.87
C ILE A 54 15.00 20.41 13.37
N ILE A 55 15.17 19.36 14.18
CA ILE A 55 15.35 19.46 15.63
C ILE A 55 16.82 19.18 15.92
N HIS A 56 17.41 20.04 16.75
CA HIS A 56 18.73 19.82 17.31
C HIS A 56 18.66 19.39 18.77
N GLU A 57 19.22 18.22 19.05
CA GLU A 57 19.34 17.67 20.40
C GLU A 57 20.77 17.18 20.62
N PRO A 58 21.73 18.07 20.95
CA PRO A 58 23.16 17.78 20.87
C PRO A 58 23.63 16.54 21.64
N ARG A 59 22.99 16.27 22.79
CA ARG A 59 23.30 15.10 23.61
C ARG A 59 22.86 13.80 22.93
N LEU A 60 21.65 13.80 22.36
CA LEU A 60 21.08 12.63 21.69
C LEU A 60 21.72 12.41 20.32
N GLU A 61 22.01 13.49 19.59
CA GLU A 61 22.80 13.50 18.36
C GLU A 61 24.15 12.82 18.55
N LYS A 62 24.90 13.23 19.59
CA LYS A 62 26.17 12.62 19.95
C LYS A 62 26.04 11.15 20.34
N LEU A 63 24.98 10.80 21.09
CA LEU A 63 24.74 9.43 21.54
C LEU A 63 24.43 8.48 20.38
N LEU A 64 23.62 8.92 19.41
CA LEU A 64 23.16 8.11 18.28
C LEU A 64 24.04 8.24 17.03
N ALA A 65 25.12 9.03 17.12
CA ALA A 65 25.98 9.41 15.99
C ALA A 65 25.17 9.96 14.79
N LYS A 66 24.26 10.90 15.07
CA LYS A 66 23.43 11.61 14.07
C LYS A 66 23.72 13.11 14.12
N SER A 67 23.53 13.79 12.99
CA SER A 67 23.74 15.24 12.86
C SER A 67 22.53 16.09 13.24
N SER A 68 21.34 15.49 13.21
CA SER A 68 20.06 16.17 13.38
C SER A 68 18.92 15.18 13.49
N PHE A 69 17.80 15.64 14.06
CA PHE A 69 16.52 14.96 14.01
C PHE A 69 15.53 15.73 13.14
N TYR A 70 14.46 15.07 12.70
CA TYR A 70 13.47 15.66 11.81
C TYR A 70 12.08 15.50 12.38
N LEU A 71 11.32 16.59 12.37
CA LEU A 71 9.88 16.53 12.56
C LEU A 71 9.20 16.20 11.24
N PRO A 72 8.04 15.51 11.26
CA PRO A 72 7.22 15.33 10.07
C PRO A 72 6.89 16.69 9.41
N PRO A 73 7.02 16.82 8.08
CA PRO A 73 6.69 18.04 7.35
C PRO A 73 5.22 18.40 7.53
N VAL A 74 4.97 19.70 7.66
CA VAL A 74 3.65 20.30 7.68
C VAL A 74 3.63 21.30 6.53
N PRO A 75 2.76 21.10 5.51
CA PRO A 75 2.62 22.08 4.45
C PRO A 75 2.30 23.45 5.03
N GLU A 76 2.92 24.50 4.50
CA GLU A 76 2.58 25.87 4.93
C GLU A 76 1.11 26.14 4.65
N GLU A 77 0.43 26.76 5.62
CA GLU A 77 -0.95 27.21 5.43
C GLU A 77 -0.95 28.33 4.38
N THR A 78 -1.42 27.99 3.18
CA THR A 78 -1.68 28.99 2.16
C THR A 78 -2.88 29.84 2.57
N LYS A 79 -2.91 31.13 2.19
CA LYS A 79 -4.05 32.03 2.44
C LYS A 79 -5.37 31.36 2.01
N HIS A 80 -6.44 31.65 2.76
CA HIS A 80 -7.77 31.04 2.67
C HIS A 80 -8.15 30.61 1.23
N GLY A 81 -8.35 29.30 1.04
CA GLY A 81 -8.88 28.72 -0.21
C GLY A 81 -7.87 28.10 -1.17
N GLN A 82 -6.56 28.24 -0.94
CA GLN A 82 -5.56 27.56 -1.77
C GLN A 82 -5.26 26.14 -1.27
N THR A 83 -5.01 25.22 -2.19
CA THR A 83 -4.53 23.87 -1.85
C THR A 83 -3.04 23.96 -1.50
N PRO A 84 -2.60 23.41 -0.36
CA PRO A 84 -1.18 23.41 -0.02
C PRO A 84 -0.38 22.70 -1.10
N ASN A 85 0.84 23.18 -1.37
CA ASN A 85 1.72 22.55 -2.34
C ASN A 85 1.93 21.07 -1.96
N PRO A 86 1.52 20.10 -2.80
CA PRO A 86 1.65 18.68 -2.48
C PRO A 86 3.08 18.23 -2.22
N SER A 87 4.09 18.96 -2.74
CA SER A 87 5.50 18.63 -2.54
C SER A 87 6.00 18.91 -1.12
N THR A 88 5.31 19.74 -0.33
CA THR A 88 5.74 20.12 1.03
C THR A 88 5.12 19.27 2.14
N GLY A 89 4.33 18.25 1.77
CA GLY A 89 3.70 17.32 2.71
C GLY A 89 4.51 16.05 2.96
N LEU A 90 3.91 15.11 3.69
CA LEU A 90 4.44 13.75 3.82
C LEU A 90 4.20 12.96 2.55
N TRP A 91 5.24 12.31 2.05
CA TRP A 91 5.17 11.53 0.83
C TRP A 91 4.74 10.11 1.13
N ALA A 92 3.85 9.58 0.31
CA ALA A 92 3.42 8.20 0.35
C ALA A 92 3.40 7.62 -1.05
N LYS A 93 3.78 6.36 -1.17
CA LYS A 93 3.67 5.58 -2.41
C LYS A 93 2.49 4.62 -2.30
N ARG A 94 1.72 4.42 -3.38
CA ARG A 94 0.65 3.42 -3.36
C ARG A 94 1.21 2.06 -2.96
N PHE A 95 0.61 1.46 -1.96
CA PHE A 95 0.90 0.10 -1.55
C PHE A 95 -0.28 -0.48 -0.77
N PRO A 96 -0.70 -1.73 -1.02
CA PRO A 96 -0.28 -2.57 -2.13
C PRO A 96 -0.67 -1.99 -3.50
N ASN A 97 0.08 -2.35 -4.53
CA ASN A 97 -0.19 -1.95 -5.91
C ASN A 97 -1.32 -2.79 -6.53
N MET A 98 -1.52 -4.02 -6.04
CA MET A 98 -2.68 -4.84 -6.43
C MET A 98 -3.97 -4.23 -5.86
N LEU A 99 -4.96 -4.01 -6.73
CA LEU A 99 -6.29 -3.53 -6.33
C LEU A 99 -7.37 -4.54 -6.71
N GLN A 100 -8.51 -4.47 -6.02
CA GLN A 100 -9.69 -5.29 -6.23
C GLN A 100 -10.90 -4.41 -6.56
N CYS A 101 -11.66 -4.75 -7.60
CA CYS A 101 -12.99 -4.17 -7.76
C CYS A 101 -13.95 -4.77 -6.72
N PRO A 102 -14.61 -3.95 -5.87
CA PRO A 102 -15.53 -4.47 -4.86
C PRO A 102 -16.83 -5.04 -5.45
N SER A 103 -17.13 -4.76 -6.72
CA SER A 103 -18.37 -5.22 -7.38
C SER A 103 -18.20 -6.51 -8.19
N CYS A 104 -17.08 -6.67 -8.92
CA CYS A 104 -16.84 -7.84 -9.76
C CYS A 104 -15.69 -8.73 -9.31
N GLY A 105 -15.00 -8.38 -8.22
CA GLY A 105 -13.91 -9.17 -7.64
C GLY A 105 -12.61 -9.16 -8.43
N ILE A 106 -12.56 -8.54 -9.62
CA ILE A 106 -11.35 -8.51 -10.47
C ILE A 106 -10.17 -7.94 -9.69
N LEU A 107 -9.04 -8.63 -9.77
CA LEU A 107 -7.74 -8.23 -9.25
C LEU A 107 -6.80 -7.85 -10.39
N GLN A 108 -6.21 -6.66 -10.31
CA GLN A 108 -5.14 -6.25 -11.21
C GLN A 108 -4.33 -5.11 -10.58
N VAL A 109 -3.08 -4.95 -11.04
CA VAL A 109 -2.22 -3.85 -10.57
C VAL A 109 -2.81 -2.50 -10.96
N SER A 110 -2.50 -1.46 -10.18
CA SER A 110 -3.20 -0.17 -10.23
C SER A 110 -3.17 0.52 -11.61
N ASP A 111 -2.15 0.25 -12.44
CA ASP A 111 -1.99 0.85 -13.76
C ASP A 111 -2.95 0.30 -14.82
N TYR A 112 -3.52 -0.90 -14.62
CA TYR A 112 -4.55 -1.45 -15.50
C TYR A 112 -5.97 -0.92 -15.21
N TRP A 113 -6.11 -0.08 -14.19
CA TRP A 113 -7.36 0.62 -13.89
C TRP A 113 -7.31 2.04 -14.41
N SER A 114 -8.45 2.55 -14.88
CA SER A 114 -8.52 3.93 -15.38
C SER A 114 -8.63 4.93 -14.23
N PRO A 115 -7.88 6.03 -14.22
CA PRO A 115 -8.14 7.12 -13.28
C PRO A 115 -9.39 7.91 -13.71
N PRO A 116 -10.14 8.53 -12.77
CA PRO A 116 -11.23 9.45 -13.12
C PRO A 116 -10.78 10.66 -13.94
N LYS A 117 -9.57 11.15 -13.66
CA LYS A 117 -8.91 12.26 -14.35
C LYS A 117 -7.40 12.06 -14.31
N ILE A 118 -6.69 12.69 -15.24
CA ILE A 118 -5.23 12.61 -15.28
C ILE A 118 -4.64 13.08 -13.93
N GLY A 119 -3.73 12.29 -13.38
CA GLY A 119 -3.09 12.57 -12.09
C GLY A 119 -3.90 12.20 -10.85
N ASP A 120 -5.13 11.69 -10.99
CA ASP A 120 -5.93 11.24 -9.86
C ASP A 120 -5.32 9.96 -9.24
N PRO A 121 -5.22 9.86 -7.91
CA PRO A 121 -4.80 8.64 -7.24
C PRO A 121 -5.88 7.56 -7.21
N LEU A 122 -7.15 7.88 -7.44
CA LEU A 122 -8.20 6.87 -7.50
C LEU A 122 -8.12 6.07 -8.79
N ARG A 123 -8.69 4.87 -8.72
CA ARG A 123 -8.70 3.91 -9.82
C ARG A 123 -10.11 3.35 -9.98
N LEU A 124 -10.65 3.44 -11.19
CA LEU A 124 -12.00 3.04 -11.54
C LEU A 124 -11.99 1.66 -12.20
N CYS A 125 -12.97 0.85 -11.82
CA CYS A 125 -13.37 -0.30 -12.60
C CYS A 125 -14.27 0.16 -13.74
N THR A 126 -13.75 0.24 -14.95
CA THR A 126 -14.50 0.65 -16.14
C THR A 126 -15.65 -0.30 -16.48
N GLN A 127 -15.49 -1.60 -16.18
CA GLN A 127 -16.53 -2.61 -16.41
C GLN A 127 -17.74 -2.45 -15.48
N CYS A 128 -17.53 -1.91 -14.27
CA CYS A 128 -18.59 -1.74 -13.26
C CYS A 128 -19.06 -0.28 -13.13
N SER A 129 -18.29 0.67 -13.66
CA SER A 129 -18.66 2.09 -13.66
C SER A 129 -19.58 2.40 -14.83
N ARG A 130 -20.55 3.29 -14.60
CA ARG A 130 -21.51 3.76 -15.59
C ARG A 130 -21.79 5.25 -15.37
N PRO A 131 -22.38 5.97 -16.35
CA PRO A 131 -22.71 7.39 -16.16
C PRO A 131 -23.46 7.63 -14.84
N GLY A 132 -22.97 8.57 -14.04
CA GLY A 132 -23.53 8.91 -12.71
C GLY A 132 -23.22 7.92 -11.58
N LYS A 133 -22.53 6.79 -11.84
CA LYS A 133 -22.14 5.83 -10.79
C LYS A 133 -20.75 5.25 -11.06
N ASN A 134 -19.78 5.76 -10.32
CA ASN A 134 -18.40 5.29 -10.35
C ASN A 134 -18.18 4.14 -9.35
N VAL A 135 -17.49 3.08 -9.79
CA VAL A 135 -17.03 1.98 -8.95
C VAL A 135 -15.51 2.03 -8.87
N PHE A 136 -15.00 2.31 -7.68
CA PHE A 136 -13.57 2.44 -7.44
C PHE A 136 -12.97 1.11 -7.01
N ALA A 137 -11.82 0.75 -7.59
CA ALA A 137 -11.01 -0.37 -7.15
C ALA A 137 -10.37 -0.02 -5.80
N ALA A 138 -10.44 -0.96 -4.86
CA ALA A 138 -9.93 -0.81 -3.51
C ALA A 138 -8.59 -1.57 -3.36
N PRO A 139 -7.65 -1.09 -2.52
CA PRO A 139 -6.42 -1.82 -2.21
C PRO A 139 -6.74 -3.19 -1.61
N VAL A 140 -6.06 -4.24 -2.09
CA VAL A 140 -6.23 -5.59 -1.53
C VAL A 140 -5.85 -5.62 -0.05
N ARG A 141 -6.37 -6.62 0.66
CA ARG A 141 -6.14 -6.80 2.10
C ARG A 141 -4.98 -7.72 2.46
N PHE A 142 -4.24 -8.25 1.49
CA PHE A 142 -3.15 -9.18 1.73
C PHE A 142 -1.83 -8.55 1.32
N VAL A 143 -0.86 -8.55 2.23
CA VAL A 143 0.51 -8.11 2.03
C VAL A 143 1.45 -9.16 2.60
N VAL A 144 2.73 -9.10 2.28
CA VAL A 144 3.75 -9.98 2.84
C VAL A 144 4.74 -9.14 3.64
N ALA A 145 5.14 -9.62 4.81
CA ALA A 145 6.21 -9.00 5.59
C ALA A 145 7.09 -10.06 6.26
N CYS A 146 8.29 -9.68 6.69
CA CYS A 146 9.17 -10.53 7.50
C CYS A 146 9.58 -9.82 8.79
N GLU A 147 10.21 -10.55 9.71
CA GLU A 147 10.63 -10.02 11.01
C GLU A 147 11.77 -8.97 10.91
N ALA A 148 12.48 -8.91 9.78
CA ALA A 148 13.44 -7.84 9.51
C ALA A 148 12.77 -6.52 9.06
N GLY A 149 11.44 -6.50 8.93
CA GLY A 149 10.66 -5.30 8.59
C GLY A 149 10.44 -5.08 7.10
N HIS A 150 10.91 -5.97 6.21
CA HIS A 150 10.64 -5.88 4.78
C HIS A 150 9.15 -6.10 4.48
N ILE A 151 8.66 -5.47 3.40
CA ILE A 151 7.26 -5.59 2.98
C ILE A 151 7.14 -5.73 1.47
N GLU A 152 6.27 -6.64 1.04
CA GLU A 152 6.14 -7.09 -0.34
C GLU A 152 4.68 -7.30 -0.76
N GLU A 153 4.43 -7.27 -2.07
CA GLU A 153 3.14 -7.66 -2.63
C GLU A 153 2.88 -9.15 -2.34
N PHE A 154 1.62 -9.50 -2.09
CA PHE A 154 1.24 -10.90 -1.99
C PHE A 154 1.45 -11.63 -3.32
N PRO A 155 2.05 -12.84 -3.35
CA PRO A 155 2.39 -13.53 -4.59
C PRO A 155 1.16 -14.22 -5.21
N TRP A 156 0.20 -13.42 -5.69
CA TRP A 156 -1.11 -13.86 -6.18
C TRP A 156 -1.04 -14.98 -7.21
N ALA A 157 -0.15 -14.87 -8.20
CA ALA A 157 -0.01 -15.89 -9.25
C ALA A 157 0.54 -17.22 -8.70
N ALA A 158 1.53 -17.16 -7.80
CA ALA A 158 2.10 -18.35 -7.17
C ALA A 158 1.07 -19.01 -6.23
N TRP A 159 0.33 -18.22 -5.46
CA TRP A 159 -0.76 -18.72 -4.62
C TRP A 159 -1.86 -19.38 -5.45
N LEU A 160 -2.23 -18.79 -6.58
CA LEU A 160 -3.21 -19.38 -7.50
C LEU A 160 -2.73 -20.70 -8.12
N GLY A 161 -1.40 -20.86 -8.30
CA GLY A 161 -0.80 -22.07 -8.87
C GLY A 161 -1.11 -22.30 -10.36
N CYS A 162 -1.53 -21.26 -11.09
CA CYS A 162 -1.87 -21.36 -12.51
C CYS A 162 -0.66 -21.09 -13.42
N LYS A 163 -0.69 -21.64 -14.65
CA LYS A 163 0.36 -21.44 -15.67
C LYS A 163 0.11 -20.25 -16.62
N CYS A 164 -1.00 -19.52 -16.46
CA CYS A 164 -1.30 -18.36 -17.31
C CYS A 164 -0.34 -17.20 -17.03
N SER A 165 0.08 -16.48 -18.07
CA SER A 165 1.04 -15.37 -17.95
C SER A 165 0.66 -14.17 -18.83
N PRO A 166 0.21 -13.04 -18.25
CA PRO A 166 -0.23 -12.89 -16.86
C PRO A 166 -1.61 -13.55 -16.65
N PRO A 167 -1.93 -14.03 -15.43
CA PRO A 167 -3.27 -14.52 -15.12
C PRO A 167 -4.25 -13.37 -14.91
N ALA A 168 -5.41 -13.43 -15.58
CA ALA A 168 -6.56 -12.58 -15.25
C ALA A 168 -7.22 -13.13 -13.98
N MET A 169 -7.10 -12.42 -12.87
CA MET A 169 -7.49 -12.91 -11.55
C MET A 169 -8.79 -12.27 -11.05
N ARG A 170 -9.58 -13.06 -10.33
CA ARG A 170 -10.77 -12.61 -9.62
C ARG A 170 -10.78 -13.23 -8.22
N LEU A 171 -11.12 -12.43 -7.21
CA LEU A 171 -11.21 -12.86 -5.82
C LEU A 171 -12.63 -12.59 -5.30
N ASP A 172 -13.35 -13.66 -4.96
CA ASP A 172 -14.74 -13.57 -4.52
C ASP A 172 -15.02 -14.43 -3.29
N GLN A 173 -16.01 -14.03 -2.51
CA GLN A 173 -16.53 -14.84 -1.41
C GLN A 173 -17.53 -15.88 -1.97
N SER A 174 -17.28 -17.15 -1.67
CA SER A 174 -18.19 -18.26 -1.94
C SER A 174 -19.52 -18.06 -1.21
N LYS A 175 -20.61 -18.44 -1.87
CA LYS A 175 -21.96 -18.38 -1.29
C LYS A 175 -22.21 -19.43 -0.21
N THR A 176 -21.41 -20.51 -0.20
CA THR A 176 -21.62 -21.68 0.66
C THR A 176 -20.59 -21.84 1.78
N ARG A 177 -19.47 -21.11 1.71
CA ARG A 177 -18.39 -21.18 2.71
C ARG A 177 -18.07 -19.77 3.20
N ALA A 178 -17.91 -19.62 4.51
CA ALA A 178 -17.54 -18.37 5.15
C ALA A 178 -16.01 -18.25 5.33
N GLY A 179 -15.55 -17.05 5.68
CA GLY A 179 -14.15 -16.79 5.99
C GLY A 179 -13.19 -17.03 4.83
N LEU A 180 -11.92 -17.31 5.15
CA LEU A 180 -10.85 -17.54 4.17
C LEU A 180 -11.06 -18.80 3.33
N ALA A 181 -11.65 -19.86 3.90
CA ALA A 181 -12.04 -21.08 3.19
C ALA A 181 -13.08 -20.85 2.09
N GLY A 182 -13.90 -19.82 2.25
CA GLY A 182 -14.83 -19.35 1.25
C GLY A 182 -14.27 -18.29 0.32
N LEU A 183 -13.13 -17.68 0.61
CA LEU A 183 -12.55 -16.65 -0.23
C LEU A 183 -11.73 -17.30 -1.34
N ILE A 184 -12.26 -17.30 -2.56
CA ILE A 184 -11.71 -18.05 -3.69
C ILE A 184 -11.05 -17.11 -4.69
N LEU A 185 -9.77 -17.36 -4.96
CA LEU A 185 -9.01 -16.77 -6.05
C LEU A 185 -9.17 -17.64 -7.29
N GLU A 186 -9.57 -17.03 -8.41
CA GLU A 186 -9.86 -17.71 -9.67
C GLU A 186 -9.09 -17.07 -10.83
N CYS A 187 -8.55 -17.90 -11.71
CA CYS A 187 -8.05 -17.50 -13.02
C CYS A 187 -9.19 -17.48 -14.02
N MET A 188 -9.53 -16.31 -14.56
CA MET A 188 -10.56 -16.15 -15.58
C MET A 188 -10.15 -16.68 -16.96
N ASN A 189 -8.85 -16.94 -17.19
CA ASN A 189 -8.39 -17.50 -18.47
C ASN A 189 -8.58 -19.01 -18.58
N CYS A 190 -8.37 -19.75 -17.47
CA CYS A 190 -8.37 -21.22 -17.49
C CYS A 190 -9.27 -21.88 -16.43
N GLY A 191 -9.89 -21.09 -15.54
CA GLY A 191 -10.76 -21.60 -14.48
C GLY A 191 -10.04 -22.23 -13.29
N THR A 192 -8.70 -22.19 -13.22
CA THR A 192 -7.96 -22.62 -12.02
C THR A 192 -8.42 -21.82 -10.82
N LYS A 193 -8.67 -22.48 -9.68
CA LYS A 193 -9.12 -21.83 -8.44
C LYS A 193 -8.24 -22.28 -7.28
N ASN A 194 -7.99 -21.36 -6.36
CA ASN A 194 -7.45 -21.70 -5.06
C ASN A 194 -8.18 -20.93 -3.95
N SER A 195 -8.29 -21.55 -2.78
CA SER A 195 -8.82 -20.93 -1.57
C SER A 195 -7.76 -20.02 -0.95
N MET A 196 -8.18 -18.98 -0.22
CA MET A 196 -7.29 -18.18 0.64
C MET A 196 -7.14 -18.81 2.04
N GLU A 197 -7.69 -20.01 2.26
CA GLU A 197 -7.49 -20.79 3.48
C GLU A 197 -6.01 -21.05 3.75
N GLY A 198 -5.61 -20.96 5.02
CA GLY A 198 -4.22 -21.18 5.42
C GLY A 198 -3.24 -20.11 4.93
N VAL A 199 -3.70 -19.03 4.30
CA VAL A 199 -2.80 -17.98 3.78
C VAL A 199 -1.90 -17.36 4.86
N PHE A 200 -2.38 -17.31 6.11
CA PHE A 200 -1.63 -16.77 7.25
C PHE A 200 -0.85 -17.82 8.06
N SER A 201 -0.87 -19.08 7.61
CA SER A 201 -0.07 -20.14 8.23
C SER A 201 1.42 -19.85 8.07
N GLU A 202 2.21 -20.21 9.07
CA GLU A 202 3.63 -19.86 9.21
C GLU A 202 4.48 -20.18 7.97
N HIS A 203 4.26 -21.35 7.36
CA HIS A 203 5.02 -21.82 6.19
C HIS A 203 4.26 -21.71 4.86
N ALA A 204 3.10 -21.04 4.82
CA ALA A 204 2.27 -20.97 3.62
C ALA A 204 3.03 -20.44 2.40
N LEU A 205 3.81 -19.37 2.60
CA LEU A 205 4.63 -18.77 1.55
C LEU A 205 5.88 -19.59 1.24
N LEU A 206 6.50 -20.21 2.27
CA LEU A 206 7.69 -21.05 2.07
C LEU A 206 7.40 -22.27 1.20
N ASN A 207 6.25 -22.89 1.39
CA ASN A 207 5.77 -24.05 0.63
C ASN A 207 5.53 -23.71 -0.85
N LEU A 208 5.28 -22.43 -1.17
CA LEU A 208 5.20 -21.91 -2.53
C LEU A 208 6.56 -21.53 -3.12
N GLY A 209 7.66 -21.76 -2.39
CA GLY A 209 9.00 -21.31 -2.78
C GLY A 209 9.21 -19.80 -2.65
N PHE A 210 8.26 -19.06 -2.08
CA PHE A 210 8.40 -17.63 -1.86
C PHE A 210 9.37 -17.38 -0.70
N ARG A 211 10.29 -16.42 -0.88
CA ARG A 211 11.31 -16.02 0.10
C ARG A 211 11.30 -14.50 0.20
N CYS A 212 11.68 -13.99 1.37
CA CYS A 212 11.82 -12.54 1.52
C CYS A 212 12.92 -12.07 0.59
N SER A 213 12.62 -11.05 -0.18
CA SER A 213 13.50 -10.50 -1.19
C SER A 213 14.18 -9.19 -0.73
N GLY A 214 14.08 -8.91 0.57
CA GLY A 214 14.68 -7.74 1.22
C GLY A 214 14.05 -6.41 0.86
N LEU A 215 12.85 -6.42 0.28
CA LEU A 215 12.28 -5.22 -0.35
C LEU A 215 11.89 -4.17 0.69
N ARG A 216 12.33 -2.94 0.45
CA ARG A 216 11.98 -1.75 1.24
C ARG A 216 11.27 -0.74 0.34
N PRO A 217 9.98 -0.97 0.01
CA PRO A 217 9.26 -0.17 -0.98
C PRO A 217 9.00 1.28 -0.53
N TRP A 218 9.18 1.59 0.75
CA TRP A 218 9.13 2.94 1.31
C TRP A 218 10.41 3.75 1.09
N LEU A 219 11.51 3.11 0.68
CA LEU A 219 12.74 3.81 0.32
C LEU A 219 12.75 4.18 -1.16
N ASN A 220 13.43 5.27 -1.51
CA ASN A 220 13.60 5.68 -2.89
C ASN A 220 14.25 4.55 -3.71
N GLY A 221 13.73 4.31 -4.91
CA GLY A 221 14.16 3.21 -5.78
C GLY A 221 13.73 1.81 -5.34
N ALA A 222 12.96 1.67 -4.25
CA ALA A 222 12.52 0.39 -3.68
C ALA A 222 13.71 -0.57 -3.46
N SER A 223 14.69 -0.11 -2.69
CA SER A 223 15.93 -0.83 -2.46
C SER A 223 15.72 -2.19 -1.80
N ARG A 224 16.71 -3.07 -1.98
CA ARG A 224 16.75 -4.42 -1.41
C ARG A 224 17.98 -4.59 -0.53
N GLU A 225 17.94 -5.54 0.37
CA GLU A 225 19.09 -6.02 1.12
C GLU A 225 18.98 -7.53 1.33
N ASP A 226 20.08 -8.17 1.70
CA ASP A 226 20.06 -9.60 1.95
C ASP A 226 19.18 -9.91 3.16
N CYS A 227 18.33 -10.93 3.03
CA CYS A 227 17.40 -11.32 4.08
C CYS A 227 17.22 -12.84 4.09
N ASP A 228 17.38 -13.43 5.27
CA ASP A 228 17.20 -14.85 5.55
C ASP A 228 15.90 -15.14 6.31
N LYS A 229 15.11 -14.10 6.61
CA LYS A 229 13.90 -14.22 7.43
C LYS A 229 12.74 -14.80 6.63
N THR A 230 11.95 -15.63 7.30
CA THR A 230 10.74 -16.22 6.73
C THR A 230 9.68 -15.14 6.51
N PRO A 231 9.22 -14.92 5.28
CA PRO A 231 8.11 -14.01 5.02
C PRO A 231 6.77 -14.65 5.42
N ARG A 232 5.86 -13.83 5.92
CA ARG A 232 4.49 -14.22 6.27
C ARG A 232 3.50 -13.32 5.57
N ALA A 233 2.39 -13.89 5.10
CA ALA A 233 1.27 -13.08 4.67
C ALA A 233 0.59 -12.45 5.89
N LEU A 234 0.12 -11.21 5.74
CA LEU A 234 -0.57 -10.47 6.78
C LEU A 234 -1.79 -9.78 6.19
N GLN A 235 -2.77 -9.51 7.05
CA GLN A 235 -3.90 -8.69 6.68
C GLN A 235 -3.54 -7.21 6.83
N ARG A 236 -3.66 -6.43 5.75
CA ARG A 236 -3.50 -4.99 5.78
C ARG A 236 -4.49 -4.37 6.78
N GLY A 237 -3.99 -3.60 7.74
CA GLY A 237 -4.78 -2.96 8.78
C GLY A 237 -5.16 -3.88 9.95
N ALA A 238 -4.59 -5.08 10.05
CA ALA A 238 -4.62 -5.86 11.28
C ALA A 238 -3.54 -5.34 12.24
N SER A 239 -3.96 -4.98 13.45
CA SER A 239 -3.11 -4.61 14.59
C SER A 239 -3.11 -5.74 15.61
#